data_AF-A0A2N5GG45-F1
#
_entry.id   AF-A0A2N5GG45-F1
#
_cell.length_a   1.000
_cell.length_b   1.000
_cell.length_c   1.000
_cell.angle_alpha   90.00
_cell.angle_beta   90.00
_cell.angle_gamma   90.00
#
_symmetry.space_group_name_H-M   'P 1'
#
loop_
_entity.id
_entity.type
_entity.pdbx_description
1 polymer ?
#
loop_
_entity_poly.entity_id
_entity_poly.type
_entity_poly.pdbx_seq_one_letter_code
_entity_poly.pdbx_strand_id
1 'polypeptide(L)'
;MENTTSIDENQYFAESKKAIQIVLEKEKLLQKQLKAVDKLQLVKEFKKETRSAAQYDELEKQERELERKIRFNRLMESAVPEEHKEKIKRNSAAEQLEVDNKLNELKAQLNEQIDHLENDLFPLLDNIRKLERMKMIPDQINIILESDIGENAVIPVENRVRRLNVSYNETQSGQAFNDLVKLIGSLRKIEVPKETKGLLDFLKRGRK
;
A
#
# COMPACT_ATOMS: atom_id res chain seq x y z
N MET A 1 -18.31 -15.13 14.70
CA MET A 1 -17.69 -13.98 14.02
C MET A 1 -16.30 -13.85 14.60
N GLU A 2 -15.30 -14.41 13.92
CA GLU A 2 -13.92 -14.21 14.33
C GLU A 2 -13.56 -12.75 14.06
N ASN A 3 -13.02 -12.06 15.07
CA ASN A 3 -12.51 -10.71 14.94
C ASN A 3 -11.54 -10.66 13.75
N THR A 4 -11.82 -9.81 12.77
CA THR A 4 -10.82 -9.41 11.79
C THR A 4 -9.69 -8.73 12.54
N THR A 5 -8.64 -9.50 12.85
CA THR A 5 -7.50 -9.06 13.63
C THR A 5 -6.82 -7.93 12.87
N SER A 6 -6.95 -6.71 13.38
CA SER A 6 -6.21 -5.55 12.87
C SER A 6 -4.72 -5.88 12.87
N ILE A 7 -4.03 -5.56 11.77
CA ILE A 7 -2.60 -5.79 11.63
C ILE A 7 -1.86 -4.80 12.55
N ASP A 8 -0.98 -5.30 13.41
CA ASP A 8 -0.08 -4.46 14.20
C ASP A 8 1.13 -4.07 13.35
N GLU A 9 1.12 -2.84 12.84
CA GLU A 9 2.17 -2.28 11.97
C GLU A 9 3.57 -2.24 12.63
N ASN A 10 3.63 -2.32 13.97
CA ASN A 10 4.90 -2.30 14.70
C ASN A 10 5.63 -3.63 14.64
N GLN A 11 4.97 -4.71 14.22
CA GLN A 11 5.56 -6.03 14.09
C GLN A 11 6.47 -6.12 12.84
N TYR A 12 6.19 -5.32 11.81
CA TYR A 12 6.94 -5.35 10.55
C TYR A 12 8.03 -4.27 10.49
N PHE A 13 9.15 -4.65 9.87
CA PHE A 13 10.31 -3.79 9.64
C PHE A 13 10.97 -3.24 10.90
N ALA A 14 10.89 -3.95 12.03
CA ALA A 14 11.45 -3.49 13.31
C ALA A 14 12.96 -3.24 13.21
N GLU A 15 13.71 -4.14 12.57
CA GLU A 15 15.17 -4.00 12.44
C GLU A 15 15.53 -2.96 11.38
N SER A 16 14.79 -2.92 10.26
CA SER A 16 14.98 -1.91 9.22
C SER A 16 14.69 -0.48 9.75
N LYS A 17 13.62 -0.29 10.53
CA LYS A 17 13.28 1.00 11.16
C LYS A 17 14.36 1.46 12.14
N LYS A 18 14.91 0.56 12.96
CA LYS A 18 16.05 0.87 13.85
C LYS A 18 17.26 1.33 13.06
N ALA A 19 17.62 0.63 11.98
CA ALA A 19 18.76 1.01 11.14
C ALA A 19 18.58 2.40 10.53
N ILE A 20 17.38 2.73 10.04
CA ILE A 20 17.06 4.06 9.52
C ILE A 20 17.23 5.13 10.61
N GLN A 21 16.68 4.88 11.80
CA GLN A 21 16.76 5.83 12.91
C GLN A 21 18.20 6.16 13.29
N ILE A 22 19.07 5.15 13.40
CA ILE A 22 20.49 5.32 13.71
C ILE A 22 21.19 6.21 12.66
N VAL A 23 20.91 6.00 11.38
CA VAL A 23 21.51 6.79 10.29
C VAL A 23 21.05 8.25 10.36
N LEU A 24 19.75 8.49 10.55
CA LEU A 24 19.20 9.84 10.67
C LEU A 24 19.75 10.59 11.90
N GLU A 25 19.94 9.89 13.02
CA GLU A 25 20.57 10.46 14.22
C GLU A 25 22.04 10.83 13.97
N LYS A 26 22.80 9.95 13.29
CA LYS A 26 24.19 10.24 12.89
C LYS A 26 24.25 11.46 11.97
N GLU A 27 23.35 11.57 11.00
CA GLU A 27 23.29 12.71 10.09
C GLU A 27 23.00 14.02 10.84
N LYS A 28 22.00 14.03 11.73
CA LYS A 28 21.69 15.19 12.58
C LYS A 28 22.87 15.60 13.46
N LEU A 29 23.63 14.64 14.00
CA LEU A 29 24.83 14.92 14.79
C LEU A 29 25.92 15.56 13.92
N LEU A 30 26.16 15.04 12.71
CA LEU A 30 27.13 15.59 11.79
C LEU A 30 26.78 17.01 11.33
N GLN A 31 25.49 17.29 11.09
CA GLN A 31 25.02 18.63 10.74
C GLN A 31 25.28 19.68 11.84
N LYS A 32 25.29 19.26 13.11
CA LYS A 32 25.61 20.14 14.25
C LYS A 32 27.12 20.41 14.40
N GLN A 33 27.98 19.63 13.74
CA GLN A 33 29.42 19.83 13.82
C GLN A 33 29.87 20.94 12.86
N LEU A 34 30.88 21.72 13.28
CA LEU A 34 31.56 22.68 12.41
C LEU A 34 32.09 21.98 11.14
N LYS A 35 31.93 22.64 9.99
CA LYS A 35 32.44 22.13 8.72
C LYS A 35 33.97 22.03 8.80
N ALA A 36 34.54 21.09 8.05
CA ALA A 36 35.99 20.87 8.07
C ALA A 36 36.80 22.11 7.67
N VAL A 37 36.25 22.95 6.78
CA VAL A 37 36.84 24.23 6.35
C VAL A 37 36.88 25.24 7.50
N ASP A 38 35.78 25.37 8.23
CA ASP A 38 35.67 26.29 9.38
C ASP A 38 36.56 25.82 10.54
N LYS A 39 36.63 24.51 10.78
CA LYS A 39 37.58 23.90 11.74
C LYS A 39 39.03 24.21 11.37
N LEU A 40 39.38 24.13 10.08
CA LEU A 40 40.74 24.44 9.62
C LEU A 40 41.10 25.91 9.84
N GLN A 41 40.16 26.83 9.63
CA GLN A 41 40.37 28.26 9.89
C GLN A 41 40.65 28.52 11.38
N LEU A 42 39.83 27.96 12.28
CA LEU A 42 40.03 28.07 13.73
C LEU A 42 41.40 27.52 14.17
N VAL A 43 41.82 26.36 13.64
CA VAL A 43 43.15 25.80 13.96
C VAL A 43 44.27 26.73 13.50
N LYS A 44 44.16 27.34 12.32
CA LYS A 44 45.14 28.31 11.81
C LYS A 44 45.20 29.58 12.65
N GLU A 45 44.07 30.03 13.20
CA GLU A 45 44.00 31.18 14.11
C GLU A 45 44.66 30.84 15.45
N PHE A 46 44.26 29.75 16.11
CA PHE A 46 44.86 29.33 17.39
C PHE A 46 46.36 29.04 17.31
N LYS A 47 46.82 28.48 16.18
CA LYS A 47 48.25 28.21 15.97
C LYS A 47 49.09 29.48 15.92
N LYS A 48 48.55 30.59 15.40
CA LYS A 48 49.24 31.90 15.39
C LYS A 48 49.34 32.53 16.77
N GLU A 49 48.40 32.20 17.65
CA GLU A 49 48.31 32.77 19.00
C GLU A 49 49.02 31.92 20.08
N THR A 50 49.33 30.67 19.76
CA THR A 50 49.95 29.70 20.68
C THR A 50 51.41 30.03 20.97
N ARG A 51 51.78 30.07 22.25
CA ARG A 51 53.17 30.30 22.72
C ARG A 51 53.85 29.05 23.30
N SER A 52 53.12 27.94 23.43
CA SER A 52 53.63 26.67 23.93
C SER A 52 54.07 25.78 22.77
N ALA A 53 55.32 25.30 22.80
CA ALA A 53 55.87 24.43 21.76
C ALA A 53 55.06 23.13 21.60
N ALA A 54 54.66 22.52 22.72
CA ALA A 54 53.90 21.27 22.69
C ALA A 54 52.51 21.43 22.05
N GLN A 55 51.82 22.54 22.36
CA GLN A 55 50.51 22.84 21.76
C GLN A 55 50.62 23.21 20.28
N TYR A 56 51.70 23.89 19.90
CA TYR A 56 51.96 24.22 18.51
C TYR A 56 52.13 22.97 17.65
N ASP A 57 52.90 21.99 18.12
CA ASP A 57 53.11 20.72 17.41
C ASP A 57 51.82 19.91 17.25
N GLU A 58 50.94 19.93 18.25
CA GLU A 58 49.62 19.29 18.17
C GLU A 58 48.71 19.99 17.15
N LEU A 59 48.64 21.32 17.19
CA LEU A 59 47.87 22.11 16.23
C LEU A 59 48.40 21.96 14.79
N GLU A 60 49.72 21.86 14.62
CA GLU A 60 50.33 21.61 13.31
C GLU A 60 49.97 20.23 12.74
N LYS A 61 49.92 19.20 13.59
CA LYS A 61 49.44 17.87 13.17
C LYS A 61 47.97 17.93 12.75
N GLN A 62 47.12 18.59 13.54
CA GLN A 62 45.69 18.72 13.25
C GLN A 62 45.43 19.53 11.96
N GLU A 63 46.18 20.61 11.74
CA GLU A 63 46.12 21.42 10.52
C GLU A 63 46.43 20.57 9.28
N ARG A 64 47.57 19.87 9.29
CA ARG A 64 47.99 19.01 8.16
C ARG A 64 46.99 17.89 7.89
N GLU A 65 46.37 17.34 8.93
CA GLU A 65 45.38 16.27 8.80
C GLU A 65 44.06 16.80 8.20
N LEU A 66 43.58 17.96 8.64
CA LEU A 66 42.40 18.63 8.08
C LEU A 66 42.63 19.06 6.62
N GLU A 67 43.79 19.64 6.30
CA GLU A 67 44.15 20.00 4.93
C GLU A 67 44.18 18.78 4.01
N ARG A 68 44.74 17.66 4.46
CA ARG A 68 44.69 16.40 3.71
C ARG A 68 43.26 15.91 3.51
N LYS A 69 42.42 15.92 4.55
CA LYS A 69 41.02 15.46 4.45
C LYS A 69 40.22 16.29 3.44
N ILE A 70 40.41 17.61 3.45
CA ILE A 70 39.76 18.54 2.49
C ILE A 70 40.30 18.32 1.08
N ARG A 71 41.63 18.31 0.89
CA ARG A 71 42.28 18.22 -0.43
C ARG A 71 41.95 16.93 -1.17
N PHE A 72 41.82 15.82 -0.45
CA PHE A 72 41.50 14.51 -1.03
C PHE A 72 40.02 14.13 -0.93
N ASN A 73 39.15 15.07 -0.56
CA ASN A 73 37.70 14.87 -0.43
C ASN A 73 37.32 13.64 0.44
N ARG A 74 38.16 13.32 1.45
CA ARG A 74 37.97 12.19 2.38
C ARG A 74 37.00 12.54 3.53
N LEU A 75 36.07 13.45 3.27
CA LEU A 75 35.10 13.94 4.25
C LEU A 75 33.82 13.11 4.27
N MET A 76 33.66 12.20 3.29
CA MET A 76 32.50 11.33 3.20
C MET A 76 32.76 10.02 3.92
N GLU A 77 32.01 9.78 4.98
CA GLU A 77 31.90 8.48 5.63
C GLU A 77 30.69 7.74 5.09
N SER A 78 30.82 6.42 4.89
CA SER A 78 29.66 5.58 4.61
C SER A 78 28.65 5.68 5.76
N ALA A 79 27.37 5.86 5.43
CA ALA A 79 26.29 5.93 6.41
C ALA A 79 26.21 4.66 7.27
N VAL A 80 26.56 3.51 6.69
CA VAL A 80 26.58 2.20 7.33
C VAL A 80 27.97 1.56 7.11
N PRO A 81 28.61 1.01 8.15
CA PRO A 81 29.84 0.21 8.01
C PRO A 81 29.65 -0.97 7.06
N GLU A 82 30.66 -1.29 6.24
CA GLU A 82 30.60 -2.40 5.26
C GLU A 82 30.19 -3.74 5.91
N GLU A 83 30.71 -4.01 7.11
CA GLU A 83 30.42 -5.22 7.90
C GLU A 83 28.92 -5.40 8.23
N HIS A 84 28.15 -4.32 8.23
CA HIS A 84 26.72 -4.35 8.55
C HIS A 84 25.82 -4.26 7.32
N LYS A 85 26.34 -3.89 6.14
CA LYS A 85 25.52 -3.71 4.94
C LYS A 85 24.82 -4.98 4.51
N GLU A 86 25.52 -6.11 4.49
CA GLU A 86 24.91 -7.39 4.12
C GLU A 86 23.83 -7.83 5.11
N LYS A 87 24.09 -7.64 6.41
CA LYS A 87 23.14 -7.99 7.47
C LYS A 87 21.84 -7.18 7.34
N ILE A 88 21.95 -5.86 7.18
CA ILE A 88 20.78 -4.97 7.00
C ILE A 88 20.01 -5.34 5.74
N LYS A 89 20.72 -5.61 4.63
CA LYS A 89 20.08 -6.02 3.37
C LYS A 89 19.31 -7.34 3.50
N ARG A 90 19.85 -8.32 4.23
CA ARG A 90 19.17 -9.60 4.48
C ARG A 90 17.98 -9.45 5.41
N ASN A 91 18.10 -8.66 6.47
CA ASN A 91 17.00 -8.39 7.39
C ASN A 91 15.83 -7.73 6.64
N SER A 92 16.11 -6.70 5.85
CA SER A 92 15.09 -6.04 5.02
C SER A 92 14.42 -7.01 4.04
N ALA A 93 15.18 -7.89 3.38
CA ALA A 93 14.61 -8.90 2.49
C ALA A 93 13.75 -9.95 3.23
N ALA A 94 14.13 -10.32 4.46
CA ALA A 94 13.35 -11.24 5.28
C ALA A 94 12.04 -10.60 5.77
N GLU A 95 12.09 -9.37 6.27
CA GLU A 95 10.91 -8.60 6.70
C GLU A 95 9.96 -8.35 5.50
N GLN A 96 10.51 -8.06 4.31
CA GLN A 96 9.72 -7.92 3.09
C GLN A 96 9.01 -9.22 2.71
N LEU A 97 9.71 -10.36 2.80
CA LEU A 97 9.13 -11.67 2.51
C LEU A 97 7.99 -12.01 3.48
N GLU A 98 8.13 -11.67 4.75
CA GLU A 98 7.08 -11.87 5.76
C GLU A 98 5.82 -11.07 5.43
N VAL A 99 5.98 -9.81 5.05
CA VAL A 99 4.86 -8.95 4.59
C VAL A 99 4.21 -9.51 3.33
N ASP A 100 4.99 -9.92 2.34
CA ASP A 100 4.45 -10.45 1.09
C ASP A 100 3.73 -11.80 1.29
N ASN A 101 4.22 -12.64 2.19
CA ASN A 101 3.52 -13.87 2.60
C ASN A 101 2.19 -13.53 3.28
N LYS A 102 2.18 -12.60 4.25
CA LYS A 102 0.95 -12.23 4.93
C LYS A 102 -0.08 -11.61 3.98
N LEU A 103 0.40 -10.81 3.04
CA LEU A 103 -0.41 -10.20 2.00
C LEU A 103 -1.02 -11.26 1.08
N ASN A 104 -0.27 -12.31 0.73
CA ASN A 104 -0.78 -13.43 -0.06
C ASN A 104 -1.81 -14.27 0.72
N GLU A 105 -1.63 -14.50 2.03
CA GLU A 105 -2.64 -15.14 2.88
C GLU A 105 -3.96 -14.36 2.88
N LEU A 106 -3.89 -13.03 3.09
CA LEU A 106 -5.07 -12.17 3.10
C LEU A 106 -5.76 -12.11 1.73
N LYS A 107 -4.99 -12.18 0.63
CA LYS A 107 -5.56 -12.26 -0.72
C LYS A 107 -6.27 -13.59 -0.97
N ALA A 108 -5.74 -14.70 -0.47
CA ALA A 108 -6.42 -15.99 -0.56
C ALA A 108 -7.75 -15.97 0.21
N GLN A 109 -7.75 -15.42 1.43
CA GLN A 109 -8.99 -15.21 2.20
C GLN A 109 -9.98 -14.30 1.47
N LEU A 110 -9.49 -13.21 0.86
CA LEU A 110 -10.34 -12.33 0.05
C LEU A 110 -10.97 -13.07 -1.12
N ASN A 111 -10.21 -13.93 -1.82
CA ASN A 111 -10.73 -14.72 -2.93
C ASN A 111 -11.86 -15.67 -2.47
N GLU A 112 -11.69 -16.34 -1.33
CA GLU A 112 -12.75 -17.18 -0.75
C GLU A 112 -14.01 -16.39 -0.43
N GLN A 113 -13.88 -15.15 0.07
CA GLN A 113 -15.03 -14.28 0.32
C GLN A 113 -15.69 -13.78 -0.97
N ILE A 114 -14.91 -13.50 -2.02
CA ILE A 114 -15.44 -13.17 -3.35
C ILE A 114 -16.26 -14.35 -3.89
N ASP A 115 -15.73 -15.57 -3.80
CA ASP A 115 -16.43 -16.78 -4.25
C ASP A 115 -17.75 -16.97 -3.48
N HIS A 116 -17.79 -16.70 -2.18
CA HIS A 116 -19.04 -16.69 -1.40
C HIS A 116 -20.04 -15.63 -1.90
N LEU A 117 -19.59 -14.41 -2.18
CA LEU A 117 -20.46 -13.36 -2.72
C LEU A 117 -21.06 -13.73 -4.09
N GLU A 118 -20.27 -14.38 -4.94
CA GLU A 118 -20.70 -14.83 -6.27
C GLU A 118 -21.65 -16.02 -6.21
N ASN A 119 -21.41 -16.99 -5.32
CA ASN A 119 -22.19 -18.22 -5.28
C ASN A 119 -23.47 -18.14 -4.43
N ASP A 120 -23.46 -17.35 -3.35
CA ASP A 120 -24.58 -17.31 -2.42
C ASP A 120 -25.43 -16.05 -2.60
N LEU A 121 -24.79 -14.87 -2.60
CA LEU A 121 -25.50 -13.59 -2.59
C LEU A 121 -26.01 -13.21 -3.99
N PHE A 122 -25.20 -13.48 -5.02
CA PHE A 122 -25.54 -13.13 -6.40
C PHE A 122 -26.82 -13.80 -6.91
N PRO A 123 -27.02 -15.13 -6.76
CA PRO A 123 -28.23 -15.78 -7.23
C PRO A 123 -29.46 -15.34 -6.42
N LEU A 124 -29.28 -15.05 -5.13
CA LEU A 124 -30.36 -14.58 -4.27
C LEU A 124 -30.87 -13.21 -4.71
N LEU A 125 -29.98 -12.26 -5.00
CA LEU A 125 -30.36 -10.95 -5.53
C LEU A 125 -30.99 -11.04 -6.93
N ASP A 126 -30.48 -11.92 -7.81
CA ASP A 126 -31.09 -12.14 -9.12
C ASP A 126 -32.52 -12.71 -9.00
N ASN A 127 -32.74 -13.65 -8.08
CA ASN A 127 -34.06 -14.22 -7.84
C ASN A 127 -35.04 -13.21 -7.25
N ILE A 128 -34.63 -12.40 -6.26
CA ILE A 128 -35.45 -11.32 -5.72
C ILE A 128 -35.86 -10.36 -6.84
N ARG A 129 -34.90 -9.95 -7.67
CA ARG A 129 -35.13 -9.07 -8.81
C ARG A 129 -36.14 -9.66 -9.81
N LYS A 130 -36.02 -10.94 -10.14
CA LYS A 130 -36.99 -11.63 -11.02
C LYS A 130 -38.39 -11.62 -10.41
N LEU A 131 -38.51 -11.92 -9.12
CA LEU A 131 -39.79 -11.92 -8.41
C LEU A 131 -40.44 -10.53 -8.34
N GLU A 132 -39.66 -9.47 -8.10
CA GLU A 132 -40.16 -8.09 -8.12
C GLU A 132 -40.79 -7.72 -9.48
N ARG A 133 -40.21 -8.18 -10.59
CA ARG A 133 -40.83 -7.98 -11.91
C ARG A 133 -42.12 -8.76 -12.07
N MET A 134 -42.15 -10.00 -11.60
CA MET A 134 -43.36 -10.83 -11.69
C MET A 134 -44.52 -10.27 -10.87
N LYS A 135 -44.27 -9.49 -9.81
CA LYS A 135 -45.31 -8.80 -9.05
C LYS A 135 -46.13 -7.80 -9.88
N MET A 136 -45.64 -7.34 -11.02
CA MET A 136 -46.37 -6.42 -11.91
C MET A 136 -47.37 -7.16 -12.81
N ILE A 137 -47.28 -8.49 -12.93
CA ILE A 137 -48.15 -9.28 -13.81
C ILE A 137 -49.64 -9.11 -13.45
N PRO A 138 -50.07 -9.20 -12.17
CA PRO A 138 -51.46 -8.96 -11.82
C PRO A 138 -51.98 -7.59 -12.27
N ASP A 139 -51.19 -6.53 -12.13
CA ASP A 139 -51.57 -5.18 -12.55
C ASP A 139 -51.68 -5.08 -14.08
N GLN A 140 -50.80 -5.76 -14.81
CA GLN A 140 -50.88 -5.87 -16.28
C GLN A 140 -52.16 -6.60 -16.71
N ILE A 141 -52.53 -7.67 -16.00
CA ILE A 141 -53.77 -8.41 -16.24
C ILE A 141 -54.99 -7.52 -15.95
N ASN A 142 -55.00 -6.77 -14.85
CA ASN A 142 -56.08 -5.84 -14.54
C ASN A 142 -56.25 -4.78 -15.64
N ILE A 143 -55.14 -4.19 -16.14
CA ILE A 143 -55.19 -3.28 -17.28
C ILE A 143 -55.83 -3.95 -18.51
N ILE A 144 -55.46 -5.18 -18.81
CA ILE A 144 -56.02 -5.90 -19.97
C ILE A 144 -57.53 -6.13 -19.78
N LEU A 145 -57.95 -6.56 -18.59
CA LEU A 145 -59.36 -6.84 -18.28
C LEU A 145 -60.24 -5.59 -18.28
N GLU A 146 -59.70 -4.45 -17.86
CA GLU A 146 -60.41 -3.15 -17.79
C GLU A 146 -60.36 -2.37 -19.11
N SER A 147 -59.64 -2.85 -20.12
CA SER A 147 -59.42 -2.12 -21.37
C SER A 147 -60.29 -2.59 -22.53
N ASP A 148 -60.92 -1.63 -23.21
CA ASP A 148 -61.53 -1.85 -24.52
C ASP A 148 -60.49 -1.79 -25.66
N ILE A 149 -60.69 -2.58 -26.72
CA ILE A 149 -59.85 -2.64 -27.93
C ILE A 149 -60.68 -2.16 -29.14
N GLY A 150 -60.14 -1.23 -29.95
CA GLY A 150 -60.78 -0.76 -31.19
C GLY A 150 -60.38 0.67 -31.60
N GLU A 151 -60.90 1.16 -32.74
CA GLU A 151 -60.57 2.47 -33.34
C GLU A 151 -60.89 3.68 -32.42
N ASN A 152 -61.80 3.51 -31.46
CA ASN A 152 -62.20 4.57 -30.52
C ASN A 152 -61.47 4.52 -29.16
N ALA A 153 -60.51 3.61 -28.98
CA ALA A 153 -59.76 3.51 -27.73
C ALA A 153 -58.75 4.67 -27.58
N VAL A 154 -58.82 5.40 -26.46
CA VAL A 154 -57.97 6.59 -26.20
C VAL A 154 -56.47 6.25 -26.22
N ILE A 155 -56.09 5.09 -25.66
CA ILE A 155 -54.70 4.60 -25.67
C ILE A 155 -54.71 3.09 -25.94
N PRO A 156 -53.91 2.57 -26.89
CA PRO A 156 -53.76 1.13 -27.09
C PRO A 156 -53.35 0.40 -25.81
N VAL A 157 -53.95 -0.77 -25.58
CA VAL A 157 -53.68 -1.61 -24.38
C VAL A 157 -52.20 -1.95 -24.26
N GLU A 158 -51.55 -2.27 -25.39
CA GLU A 158 -50.11 -2.54 -25.45
C GLU A 158 -49.28 -1.39 -24.85
N ASN A 159 -49.63 -0.14 -25.15
CA ASN A 159 -48.92 1.03 -24.64
C ASN A 159 -49.14 1.23 -23.15
N ARG A 160 -50.32 0.90 -22.63
CA ARG A 160 -50.63 0.97 -21.19
C ARG A 160 -49.88 -0.10 -20.39
N VAL A 161 -49.86 -1.33 -20.89
CA VAL A 161 -49.09 -2.44 -20.30
C VAL A 161 -47.59 -2.15 -20.32
N ARG A 162 -47.06 -1.62 -21.44
CA ARG A 162 -45.63 -1.26 -21.54
C ARG A 162 -45.19 -0.20 -20.53
N ARG A 163 -46.07 0.73 -20.11
CA ARG A 163 -45.73 1.75 -19.10
C ARG A 163 -45.57 1.19 -17.69
N LEU A 164 -46.16 0.02 -17.39
CA LEU A 164 -45.97 -0.67 -16.10
C LEU A 164 -44.71 -1.53 -16.07
N ASN A 165 -44.08 -1.81 -17.21
CA ASN A 165 -42.82 -2.54 -17.23
C ASN A 165 -41.70 -1.62 -16.73
N VAL A 166 -41.42 -1.70 -15.43
CA VAL A 166 -40.23 -1.13 -14.79
C VAL A 166 -38.99 -1.63 -15.54
N SER A 167 -38.10 -0.72 -15.94
CA SER A 167 -36.89 -1.11 -16.69
C SER A 167 -35.92 -1.89 -15.81
N TYR A 168 -34.94 -2.58 -16.43
CA TYR A 168 -34.02 -3.51 -15.76
C TYR A 168 -33.28 -2.91 -14.54
N ASN A 169 -33.17 -1.58 -14.45
CA ASN A 169 -32.37 -0.81 -13.48
C ASN A 169 -33.18 0.04 -12.49
N GLU A 170 -34.51 0.00 -12.53
CA GLU A 170 -35.36 0.91 -11.74
C GLU A 170 -35.76 0.34 -10.37
N THR A 171 -35.57 -0.95 -10.12
CA THR A 171 -35.80 -1.54 -8.79
C THR A 171 -34.57 -1.44 -7.90
N GLN A 172 -34.77 -1.31 -6.58
CA GLN A 172 -33.67 -1.29 -5.60
C GLN A 172 -32.83 -2.56 -5.67
N SER A 173 -33.45 -3.72 -5.92
CA SER A 173 -32.74 -4.99 -6.11
C SER A 173 -31.89 -5.02 -7.38
N GLY A 174 -32.35 -4.40 -8.48
CA GLY A 174 -31.58 -4.24 -9.71
C GLY A 174 -30.35 -3.34 -9.52
N GLN A 175 -30.49 -2.26 -8.75
CA GLN A 175 -29.37 -1.40 -8.38
C GLN A 175 -28.35 -2.15 -7.50
N ALA A 176 -28.81 -2.81 -6.44
CA ALA A 176 -27.96 -3.61 -5.56
C ALA A 176 -27.22 -4.72 -6.30
N PHE A 177 -27.88 -5.38 -7.26
CA PHE A 177 -27.25 -6.38 -8.12
C PHE A 177 -26.09 -5.79 -8.94
N ASN A 178 -26.32 -4.66 -9.61
CA ASN A 178 -25.30 -4.00 -10.42
C ASN A 178 -24.12 -3.49 -9.57
N ASP A 179 -24.39 -3.00 -8.37
CA ASP A 179 -23.35 -2.54 -7.46
C ASP A 179 -22.52 -3.71 -6.91
N LEU A 180 -23.15 -4.85 -6.62
CA LEU A 180 -22.45 -6.08 -6.26
C LEU A 180 -21.53 -6.57 -7.39
N VAL A 181 -22.00 -6.56 -8.65
CA VAL A 181 -21.17 -6.89 -9.83
C VAL A 181 -19.92 -6.01 -9.88
N LYS A 182 -20.08 -4.69 -9.72
CA LYS A 182 -18.95 -3.74 -9.75
C LYS A 182 -18.00 -3.94 -8.58
N LEU A 183 -18.54 -4.23 -7.40
CA LEU A 183 -17.77 -4.49 -6.19
C LEU A 183 -16.89 -5.73 -6.38
N ILE A 184 -17.48 -6.85 -6.78
CA ILE A 184 -16.75 -8.10 -7.08
C ILE A 184 -15.66 -7.87 -8.11
N GLY A 185 -15.97 -7.18 -9.22
CA GLY A 185 -14.99 -6.84 -10.25
C GLY A 185 -13.83 -5.96 -9.73
N SER A 186 -14.08 -5.11 -8.74
CA SER A 186 -13.04 -4.31 -8.09
C SER A 186 -12.20 -5.15 -7.12
N LEU A 187 -12.82 -6.04 -6.35
CA LEU A 187 -12.15 -6.91 -5.40
C LEU A 187 -11.22 -7.92 -6.09
N ARG A 188 -11.63 -8.50 -7.23
CA ARG A 188 -10.79 -9.42 -8.03
C ARG A 188 -9.49 -8.79 -8.52
N LYS A 189 -9.46 -7.46 -8.72
CA LYS A 189 -8.21 -6.76 -9.11
C LYS A 189 -7.17 -6.74 -7.98
N ILE A 190 -7.62 -6.87 -6.73
CA ILE A 190 -6.75 -6.85 -5.54
C ILE A 190 -6.14 -8.24 -5.31
N GLU A 191 -6.85 -9.32 -5.66
CA GLU A 191 -6.50 -10.71 -5.29
C GLU A 191 -5.18 -11.22 -5.89
N VAL A 192 -4.63 -10.57 -6.92
CA VAL A 192 -3.46 -11.05 -7.66
C VAL A 192 -2.27 -11.27 -6.70
N PRO A 193 -1.82 -12.53 -6.47
CA PRO A 193 -0.75 -12.80 -5.52
C PRO A 193 0.56 -12.15 -5.95
N LYS A 194 1.37 -11.75 -4.98
CA LYS A 194 2.74 -11.30 -5.25
C LYS A 194 3.68 -12.49 -5.37
N GLU A 195 4.55 -12.48 -6.38
CA GLU A 195 5.60 -13.49 -6.53
C GLU A 195 6.70 -13.31 -5.48
N THR A 196 6.95 -14.35 -4.67
CA THR A 196 7.98 -14.32 -3.60
C THR A 196 9.21 -15.17 -3.89
N LYS A 197 9.22 -15.92 -5.02
CA LYS A 197 10.30 -16.87 -5.37
C LYS A 197 11.69 -16.22 -5.42
N GLY A 198 11.81 -15.04 -6.03
CA GLY A 198 13.10 -14.34 -6.16
C GLY A 198 13.70 -13.92 -4.80
N LEU A 199 12.86 -13.44 -3.87
CA LEU A 199 13.28 -13.07 -2.52
C LEU A 199 13.71 -14.29 -1.69
N LEU A 200 12.97 -15.39 -1.80
CA LEU A 200 13.32 -16.68 -1.18
C LEU A 200 14.68 -17.20 -1.67
N ASP A 201 14.93 -17.13 -2.98
CA ASP A 201 16.19 -17.57 -3.56
C ASP A 201 17.38 -16.70 -3.12
N PHE A 202 17.17 -15.38 -3.03
CA PHE A 202 18.16 -14.46 -2.48
C PHE A 202 18.56 -14.82 -1.04
N LEU A 203 17.58 -15.06 -0.17
CA LEU A 203 17.83 -15.42 1.23
C LEU A 203 18.53 -16.78 1.38
N LYS A 204 18.21 -17.76 0.51
CA LYS A 204 18.84 -19.09 0.53
C LYS A 204 20.30 -19.07 0.10
N ARG A 205 20.65 -18.28 -0.92
CA ARG A 205 22.03 -18.19 -1.44
C ARG A 205 23.03 -17.64 -0.43
N GLY A 206 22.58 -16.80 0.50
CA GLY A 206 23.42 -16.19 1.52
C GLY A 206 23.74 -17.03 2.76
N ARG A 207 23.14 -18.23 2.91
CA ARG A 207 23.37 -19.11 4.08
C ARG A 207 24.59 -20.03 3.95
N LYS A 208 25.33 -19.97 2.84
CA LYS A 208 26.57 -20.74 2.62
C LYS A 208 27.79 -20.01 3.14
#